data_AF-A0A0J8VNL3-F1
#
_entry.id   AF-A0A0J8VNL3-F1
#
_cell.length_a   1.000
_cell.length_b   1.000
_cell.length_c   1.000
_cell.angle_alpha   90.00
_cell.angle_beta   90.00
_cell.angle_gamma   90.00
#
_symmetry.space_group_name_H-M   'P 1'
#
loop_
_entity.id
_entity.type
_entity.pdbx_description
1 polymer ?
#
loop_
_entity_poly.entity_id
_entity_poly.type
_entity_poly.pdbx_seq_one_letter_code
_entity_poly.pdbx_strand_id
1 'polypeptide(L)'
;MNTAYTLIRRHCHNQLVERGWPDDLDIETNLSYCQGDGVAFYGRIHTYCILKLLPGLAGRGYLSEQDWREMDDCIGESNLNIVLSRNSLANHYAHAGTITLEYEDWPETMSEPLMRCLLAALRREINDLCGSVAADGYRLMEAINPSWDNAVIRHHRTPNFAVTITEVEPVGGYGLT
;
A
#
# COMPACT_ATOMS: atom_id res chain seq x y z
N MET A 1 12.10 3.47 -14.69
CA MET A 1 11.16 2.82 -13.75
C MET A 1 10.85 1.44 -14.30
N ASN A 2 11.08 0.37 -13.53
CA ASN A 2 10.89 -1.01 -13.99
C ASN A 2 9.37 -1.31 -14.12
N THR A 3 8.97 -1.98 -15.20
CA THR A 3 7.58 -2.35 -15.53
C THR A 3 6.81 -2.93 -14.33
N ALA A 4 7.45 -3.75 -13.50
CA ALA A 4 6.85 -4.31 -12.30
C ALA A 4 6.37 -3.22 -11.32
N TYR A 5 7.19 -2.20 -11.05
CA TYR A 5 6.81 -1.09 -10.16
C TYR A 5 5.65 -0.27 -10.71
N THR A 6 5.59 -0.05 -12.02
CA THR A 6 4.46 0.65 -12.65
C THR A 6 3.16 -0.14 -12.49
N LEU A 7 3.21 -1.46 -12.64
CA LEU A 7 2.06 -2.33 -12.46
C LEU A 7 1.61 -2.39 -10.99
N ILE A 8 2.54 -2.46 -10.04
CA ILE A 8 2.23 -2.44 -8.61
C ILE A 8 1.59 -1.12 -8.19
N ARG A 9 2.15 0.03 -8.61
CA ARG A 9 1.55 1.35 -8.32
C ARG A 9 0.14 1.45 -8.90
N ARG A 10 -0.08 0.95 -10.12
CA ARG A 10 -1.42 0.92 -10.73
C ARG A 10 -2.38 -0.01 -9.99
N HIS A 11 -1.92 -1.19 -9.57
CA HIS A 11 -2.71 -2.12 -8.75
C HIS A 11 -3.12 -1.48 -7.43
N CYS A 12 -2.16 -0.82 -6.75
CA CYS A 12 -2.42 -0.07 -5.52
C CYS A 12 -3.47 1.01 -5.72
N HIS A 13 -3.32 1.85 -6.77
CA HIS A 13 -4.28 2.89 -7.10
C HIS A 13 -5.69 2.32 -7.35
N ASN A 14 -5.79 1.24 -8.13
CA ASN A 14 -7.08 0.60 -8.40
C ASN A 14 -7.72 0.05 -7.10
N GLN A 15 -6.93 -0.56 -6.22
CA GLN A 15 -7.40 -1.05 -4.92
C GLN A 15 -7.88 0.08 -4.01
N LEU A 16 -7.19 1.23 -4.01
CA LEU A 16 -7.62 2.42 -3.27
C LEU A 16 -8.99 2.91 -3.77
N VAL A 17 -9.13 3.12 -5.08
CA VAL A 17 -10.37 3.60 -5.69
C VAL A 17 -11.52 2.63 -5.48
N GLU A 18 -11.30 1.33 -5.69
CA GLU A 18 -12.30 0.27 -5.46
C GLU A 18 -12.81 0.26 -4.02
N ARG A 19 -11.95 0.59 -3.06
CA ARG A 19 -12.27 0.63 -1.63
C ARG A 19 -12.80 1.99 -1.17
N GLY A 20 -12.93 2.97 -2.06
CA GLY A 20 -13.50 4.30 -1.79
C GLY A 20 -12.50 5.36 -1.31
N TRP A 21 -11.20 5.08 -1.39
CA TRP A 21 -10.16 6.05 -1.05
C TRP A 21 -10.02 7.15 -2.12
N PRO A 22 -9.47 8.33 -1.78
CA PRO A 22 -9.13 9.35 -2.77
C PRO A 22 -8.21 8.79 -3.87
N ASP A 23 -8.42 9.24 -5.10
CA ASP A 23 -7.67 8.79 -6.29
C ASP A 23 -6.36 9.56 -6.51
N ASP A 24 -6.14 10.63 -5.74
CA ASP A 24 -5.00 11.55 -5.84
C ASP A 24 -3.90 11.29 -4.79
N LEU A 25 -3.96 10.17 -4.06
CA LEU A 25 -2.94 9.80 -3.08
C LEU A 25 -1.59 9.48 -3.75
N ASP A 26 -0.50 9.95 -3.15
CA ASP A 26 0.86 9.66 -3.59
C ASP A 26 1.29 8.26 -3.12
N ILE A 27 1.49 7.35 -4.08
CA ILE A 27 1.81 5.95 -3.82
C ILE A 27 3.32 5.73 -3.93
N GLU A 28 3.91 5.15 -2.89
CA GLU A 28 5.29 4.66 -2.88
C GLU A 28 5.35 3.14 -2.77
N THR A 29 6.34 2.55 -3.42
CA THR A 29 6.50 1.09 -3.50
C THR A 29 7.97 0.75 -3.45
N ASN A 30 8.35 -0.14 -2.54
CA ASN A 30 9.68 -0.74 -2.50
C ASN A 30 9.53 -2.23 -2.21
N LEU A 31 9.81 -3.09 -3.20
CA LEU A 31 9.81 -4.54 -3.05
C LEU A 31 11.16 -5.06 -3.53
N SER A 32 11.92 -5.62 -2.60
CA SER A 32 13.31 -6.09 -2.74
C SER A 32 13.58 -7.39 -1.96
N TYR A 33 12.53 -8.03 -1.42
CA TYR A 33 12.56 -9.20 -0.54
C TYR A 33 13.31 -8.96 0.79
N CYS A 34 13.09 -7.79 1.40
CA CYS A 34 13.64 -7.41 2.71
C CYS A 34 12.55 -6.92 3.69
N GLN A 35 12.89 -6.84 4.98
CA GLN A 35 11.96 -6.48 6.06
C GLN A 35 11.37 -5.06 5.92
N GLY A 36 12.04 -4.18 5.18
CA GLY A 36 11.65 -2.78 4.97
C GLY A 36 10.71 -2.55 3.78
N ASP A 37 10.33 -3.61 3.09
CA ASP A 37 9.57 -3.54 1.86
C ASP A 37 8.07 -3.36 2.09
N GLY A 38 7.42 -2.82 1.08
CA GLY A 38 5.98 -2.83 0.97
C GLY A 38 5.46 -1.82 -0.04
N VAL A 39 4.22 -1.43 0.22
CA VAL A 39 3.56 -0.31 -0.41
C VAL A 39 3.09 0.65 0.68
N ALA A 40 3.22 1.95 0.41
CA ALA A 40 2.71 3.03 1.24
C ALA A 40 2.00 4.06 0.36
N PHE A 41 1.12 4.85 0.97
CA PHE A 41 0.48 5.96 0.29
C PHE A 41 0.28 7.14 1.24
N TYR A 42 0.34 8.35 0.69
CA TYR A 42 0.32 9.61 1.43
C TYR A 42 -0.63 10.60 0.77
N GLY A 43 -1.09 11.59 1.53
CA GLY A 43 -2.01 12.59 1.05
C GLY A 43 -3.05 12.97 2.09
N ARG A 44 -4.21 13.43 1.64
CA ARG A 44 -5.28 13.96 2.49
C ARG A 44 -6.60 13.29 2.17
N ILE A 45 -7.32 12.92 3.21
CA ILE A 45 -8.67 12.37 3.13
C ILE A 45 -9.62 13.46 3.60
N HIS A 46 -10.37 14.02 2.65
CA HIS A 46 -11.38 15.02 2.94
C HIS A 46 -12.65 14.40 3.52
N THR A 47 -13.46 15.19 4.20
CA THR A 47 -14.71 14.78 4.86
C THR A 47 -15.58 13.89 3.96
N TYR A 48 -15.80 14.29 2.70
CA TYR A 48 -16.61 13.51 1.77
C TYR A 48 -16.01 12.14 1.43
N CYS A 49 -14.68 12.01 1.42
CA CYS A 49 -13.99 10.72 1.25
C CYS A 49 -14.12 9.87 2.51
N ILE A 50 -14.03 10.47 3.70
CA ILE A 50 -14.22 9.77 4.97
C ILE A 50 -15.61 9.13 4.99
N LEU A 51 -16.66 9.89 4.67
CA LEU A 51 -18.04 9.39 4.61
C LEU A 51 -18.20 8.24 3.60
N LYS A 52 -17.53 8.31 2.44
CA LYS A 52 -17.52 7.21 1.45
C LYS A 52 -16.81 5.95 1.95
N LEU A 53 -15.82 6.09 2.84
CA LEU A 53 -15.06 4.97 3.39
C LEU A 53 -15.85 4.24 4.50
N LEU A 54 -16.66 4.94 5.30
CA LEU A 54 -17.31 4.35 6.48
C LEU A 54 -18.11 3.05 6.19
N PRO A 55 -18.94 2.97 5.13
CA PRO A 55 -19.68 1.74 4.84
C PRO A 55 -18.75 0.57 4.50
N GLY A 56 -17.64 0.84 3.81
CA GLY A 56 -16.63 -0.16 3.47
C GLY A 56 -15.89 -0.67 4.71
N LEU A 57 -15.54 0.24 5.63
CA LEU A 57 -14.90 -0.10 6.91
C LEU A 57 -15.84 -0.96 7.78
N ALA A 58 -17.13 -0.62 7.84
CA ALA A 58 -18.13 -1.42 8.55
C ALA A 58 -18.33 -2.80 7.89
N GLY A 59 -18.45 -2.86 6.56
CA GLY A 59 -18.61 -4.11 5.81
C GLY A 59 -17.43 -5.08 5.95
N ARG A 60 -16.23 -4.59 6.26
CA ARG A 60 -15.04 -5.40 6.57
C ARG A 60 -14.88 -5.73 8.06
N GLY A 61 -15.78 -5.26 8.92
CA GLY A 61 -15.73 -5.50 10.36
C GLY A 61 -14.66 -4.67 11.09
N TYR A 62 -14.27 -3.52 10.54
CA TYR A 62 -13.37 -2.58 11.23
C TYR A 62 -14.13 -1.59 12.12
N LEU A 63 -15.42 -1.38 11.85
CA LEU A 63 -16.34 -0.58 12.64
C LEU A 63 -17.59 -1.40 12.95
N SER A 64 -18.23 -1.13 14.08
CA SER A 64 -19.60 -1.61 14.32
C SER A 64 -20.59 -0.77 13.53
N GLU A 65 -21.79 -1.32 13.26
CA GLU A 65 -22.86 -0.54 12.61
C GLU A 65 -23.26 0.69 13.44
N GLN A 66 -23.20 0.58 14.78
CA GLN A 66 -23.51 1.69 15.67
C GLN A 66 -22.46 2.81 15.54
N ASP A 67 -21.17 2.46 15.63
CA ASP A 67 -20.08 3.44 15.50
C ASP A 67 -20.10 4.12 14.13
N TRP A 68 -20.36 3.37 13.06
CA TRP A 68 -20.48 3.94 11.72
C TRP A 68 -21.61 4.98 11.67
N ARG A 69 -22.82 4.66 12.13
CA ARG A 69 -23.94 5.62 12.09
C ARG A 69 -23.66 6.87 12.91
N GLU A 70 -23.07 6.72 14.09
CA GLU A 70 -22.70 7.86 14.94
C GLU A 70 -21.61 8.72 14.27
N MET A 71 -20.64 8.09 13.58
CA MET A 71 -19.63 8.80 12.79
C MET A 71 -20.25 9.55 11.60
N ASP A 72 -21.18 8.92 10.88
CA ASP A 72 -21.85 9.51 9.72
C ASP A 72 -22.59 10.81 10.11
N ASP A 73 -23.34 10.77 11.21
CA ASP A 73 -24.06 11.92 11.77
C ASP A 73 -23.11 13.05 12.21
N CYS A 74 -22.00 12.71 12.88
CA CYS A 74 -21.05 13.72 13.37
C CYS A 74 -20.22 14.34 12.24
N ILE A 75 -19.85 13.56 11.24
CA ILE A 75 -18.93 13.95 10.18
C ILE A 75 -19.66 14.67 9.03
N GLY A 76 -20.92 14.31 8.76
CA GLY A 76 -21.71 14.82 7.63
C GLY A 76 -21.75 16.34 7.48
N GLU A 77 -21.75 17.07 8.60
CA GLU A 77 -21.81 18.54 8.66
C GLU A 77 -20.45 19.17 9.06
N SER A 78 -19.39 18.36 9.15
CA SER A 78 -18.07 18.80 9.60
C SER A 78 -17.12 19.14 8.43
N ASN A 79 -15.94 19.69 8.76
CA ASN A 79 -14.82 19.83 7.84
C ASN A 79 -13.67 18.87 8.18
N LEU A 80 -13.95 17.77 8.88
CA LEU A 80 -12.94 16.82 9.33
C LEU A 80 -12.06 16.37 8.17
N ASN A 81 -10.75 16.54 8.34
CA ASN A 81 -9.74 16.03 7.41
C ASN A 81 -8.81 15.07 8.13
N ILE A 82 -8.35 14.04 7.42
CA ILE A 82 -7.29 13.14 7.90
C ILE A 82 -6.09 13.26 6.96
N VAL A 83 -4.93 13.52 7.53
CA VAL A 83 -3.66 13.63 6.81
C VAL A 83 -2.85 12.36 7.00
N LEU A 84 -2.40 11.81 5.86
CA LEU A 84 -1.51 10.66 5.77
C LEU A 84 -0.10 11.17 5.49
N SER A 85 0.69 11.39 6.54
CA SER A 85 2.03 11.97 6.43
C SER A 85 3.12 10.92 6.56
N ARG A 86 4.29 11.24 6.00
CA ARG A 86 5.51 10.43 6.13
C ARG A 86 6.08 10.58 7.52
N ASN A 87 6.42 9.46 8.17
CA ASN A 87 7.19 9.48 9.41
C ASN A 87 8.69 9.22 9.16
N SER A 88 9.50 9.17 10.22
CA SER A 88 10.95 8.97 10.12
C SER A 88 11.38 7.67 9.44
N LEU A 89 10.53 6.63 9.45
CA LEU A 89 10.79 5.36 8.77
C LEU A 89 10.64 5.48 7.24
N ALA A 90 9.83 6.43 6.76
CA ALA A 90 9.61 6.68 5.34
C ALA A 90 10.87 7.14 4.58
N ASN A 91 11.94 7.51 5.28
CA ASN A 91 13.22 7.85 4.67
C ASN A 91 13.93 6.63 4.03
N HIS A 92 13.55 5.42 4.45
CA HIS A 92 14.21 4.18 4.05
C HIS A 92 13.24 3.11 3.57
N TYR A 93 11.97 3.21 3.95
CA TYR A 93 10.97 2.17 3.77
C TYR A 93 9.71 2.73 3.14
N ALA A 94 8.91 1.87 2.52
CA ALA A 94 7.65 2.24 1.89
C ALA A 94 6.55 1.23 2.25
N HIS A 95 6.22 1.11 3.53
CA HIS A 95 5.18 0.18 4.03
C HIS A 95 4.19 0.90 4.95
N ALA A 96 3.08 0.26 5.33
CA ALA A 96 2.03 0.86 6.17
C ALA A 96 2.52 1.54 7.47
N GLY A 97 3.54 0.97 8.13
CA GLY A 97 4.17 1.56 9.31
C GLY A 97 4.90 2.89 9.10
N THR A 98 5.07 3.34 7.85
CA THR A 98 5.67 4.64 7.51
C THR A 98 4.66 5.78 7.45
N ILE A 99 3.38 5.46 7.60
CA ILE A 99 2.24 6.40 7.49
C ILE A 99 1.83 6.85 8.89
N THR A 100 1.91 8.15 9.17
CA THR A 100 1.29 8.77 10.33
C THR A 100 -0.12 9.25 9.98
N LEU A 101 -1.06 9.07 10.91
CA LEU A 101 -2.44 9.56 10.80
C LEU A 101 -2.56 10.79 11.70
N GLU A 102 -2.82 11.94 11.10
CA GLU A 102 -3.14 13.19 11.80
C GLU A 102 -4.55 13.63 11.40
N TYR A 103 -5.22 14.37 12.27
CA TYR A 103 -6.56 14.91 11.99
C TYR A 103 -6.55 16.43 12.14
N GLU A 104 -7.36 17.08 11.31
CA GLU A 104 -7.60 18.51 11.32
C GLU A 104 -9.11 18.76 11.36
N ASP A 105 -9.53 19.86 11.97
CA ASP A 105 -10.94 20.28 12.04
C ASP A 105 -11.86 19.24 12.71
N TRP A 106 -11.44 18.72 13.87
CA TRP A 106 -12.24 17.79 14.68
C TRP A 106 -13.62 18.40 15.02
N PRO A 107 -14.74 17.77 14.59
CA PRO A 107 -16.09 18.22 14.97
C PRO A 107 -16.33 18.15 16.48
N GLU A 108 -16.83 19.25 17.07
CA GLU A 108 -17.16 19.35 18.50
C GLU A 108 -18.21 18.34 18.96
N THR A 109 -19.07 17.89 18.04
CA THR A 109 -20.10 16.87 18.28
C THR A 109 -19.54 15.46 18.40
N MET A 110 -18.32 15.23 17.92
CA MET A 110 -17.70 13.91 17.88
C MET A 110 -16.93 13.62 19.17
N SER A 111 -17.29 12.53 19.85
CA SER A 111 -16.59 12.12 21.07
C SER A 111 -15.16 11.62 20.79
N GLU A 112 -14.25 11.82 21.74
CA GLU A 112 -12.87 11.32 21.62
C GLU A 112 -12.79 9.80 21.40
N PRO A 113 -13.58 8.95 22.10
CA PRO A 113 -13.60 7.50 21.82
C PRO A 113 -14.00 7.19 20.38
N LEU A 114 -14.96 7.91 19.82
CA LEU A 114 -15.40 7.71 18.43
C LEU A 114 -14.29 8.12 17.45
N MET A 115 -13.57 9.22 17.70
CA MET A 115 -12.42 9.61 16.88
C MET A 115 -11.31 8.55 16.93
N ARG A 116 -11.00 8.01 18.12
CA ARG A 116 -10.04 6.91 18.27
C ARG A 116 -10.49 5.66 17.51
N CYS A 117 -11.78 5.36 17.50
CA CYS A 117 -12.35 4.24 16.75
C CYS A 117 -12.15 4.43 15.24
N LEU A 118 -12.43 5.63 14.71
CA LEU A 118 -12.21 5.97 13.30
C LEU A 118 -10.74 5.79 12.90
N LEU A 119 -9.82 6.37 13.67
CA LEU A 119 -8.38 6.27 13.40
C LEU A 119 -7.87 4.81 13.48
N ALA A 120 -8.40 4.02 14.40
CA ALA A 120 -8.07 2.60 14.52
C ALA A 120 -8.60 1.79 13.32
N ALA A 121 -9.82 2.07 12.86
CA ALA A 121 -10.41 1.42 11.69
C ALA A 121 -9.62 1.76 10.40
N LEU A 122 -9.27 3.03 10.21
CA LEU A 122 -8.41 3.45 9.09
C LEU A 122 -7.03 2.81 9.15
N ARG A 123 -6.42 2.72 10.35
CA ARG A 123 -5.13 2.04 10.51
C ARG A 123 -5.20 0.56 10.11
N ARG A 124 -6.29 -0.13 10.46
CA ARG A 124 -6.50 -1.54 10.07
C ARG A 124 -6.67 -1.68 8.57
N GLU A 125 -7.49 -0.84 7.94
CA GLU A 125 -7.67 -0.82 6.48
C GLU A 125 -6.35 -0.54 5.75
N ILE A 126 -5.56 0.44 6.21
CA ILE A 126 -4.24 0.77 5.63
C ILE A 126 -3.31 -0.44 5.70
N ASN A 127 -3.23 -1.10 6.86
CA ASN A 127 -2.39 -2.29 7.02
C ASN A 127 -2.81 -3.42 6.07
N ASP A 128 -4.11 -3.67 5.96
CA ASP A 128 -4.65 -4.75 5.14
C ASP A 128 -4.48 -4.46 3.65
N LEU A 129 -4.71 -3.22 3.20
CA LEU A 129 -4.51 -2.79 1.81
C LEU A 129 -3.03 -2.84 1.43
N CYS A 130 -2.15 -2.19 2.20
CA CYS A 130 -0.71 -2.21 1.95
C CYS A 130 -0.15 -3.63 1.94
N GLY A 131 -0.57 -4.46 2.90
CA GLY A 131 -0.14 -5.85 3.01
C GLY A 131 -0.59 -6.70 1.82
N SER A 132 -1.86 -6.57 1.41
CA SER A 132 -2.40 -7.29 0.24
C SER A 132 -1.69 -6.88 -1.05
N VAL A 133 -1.52 -5.57 -1.28
CA VAL A 133 -0.86 -5.06 -2.49
C VAL A 133 0.61 -5.45 -2.52
N ALA A 134 1.32 -5.43 -1.39
CA ALA A 134 2.71 -5.89 -1.32
C ALA A 134 2.81 -7.39 -1.66
N ALA A 135 1.93 -8.23 -1.10
CA ALA A 135 1.88 -9.66 -1.40
C ALA A 135 1.60 -9.94 -2.88
N ASP A 136 0.64 -9.22 -3.48
CA ASP A 136 0.36 -9.32 -4.92
C ASP A 136 1.54 -8.80 -5.77
N GLY A 137 2.24 -7.77 -5.29
CA GLY A 137 3.43 -7.24 -5.93
C GLY A 137 4.56 -8.26 -6.01
N TYR A 138 4.81 -9.02 -4.94
CA TYR A 138 5.78 -10.12 -4.96
C TYR A 138 5.39 -11.21 -5.95
N ARG A 139 4.11 -11.61 -5.98
CA ARG A 139 3.61 -12.59 -6.97
C ARG A 139 3.79 -12.10 -8.41
N LEU A 140 3.55 -10.80 -8.65
CA LEU A 140 3.78 -10.18 -9.95
C LEU A 140 5.27 -10.18 -10.32
N MET A 141 6.15 -9.88 -9.37
CA MET A 141 7.60 -9.93 -9.59
C MET A 141 8.07 -11.35 -9.94
N GLU A 142 7.60 -12.37 -9.23
CA GLU A 142 7.87 -13.78 -9.56
C GLU A 142 7.31 -14.18 -10.92
N ALA A 143 6.10 -13.72 -11.29
CA ALA A 143 5.52 -14.04 -12.58
C ALA A 143 6.26 -13.38 -13.76
N ILE A 144 6.83 -12.18 -13.56
CA ILE A 144 7.61 -11.46 -14.57
C ILE A 144 9.03 -12.01 -14.67
N ASN A 145 9.65 -12.37 -13.55
CA ASN A 145 11.01 -12.90 -13.48
C ASN A 145 11.07 -14.04 -12.44
N PRO A 146 10.70 -15.27 -12.84
CA PRO A 146 10.65 -16.40 -11.92
C PRO A 146 12.04 -16.76 -11.40
N SER A 147 12.18 -16.98 -10.10
CA SER A 147 13.48 -17.28 -9.45
C SER A 147 14.10 -18.62 -9.87
N TRP A 148 13.31 -19.52 -10.45
CA TRP A 148 13.73 -20.84 -10.93
C TRP A 148 14.09 -20.88 -12.42
N ASP A 149 13.81 -19.81 -13.17
CA ASP A 149 14.31 -19.65 -14.52
C ASP A 149 15.62 -18.89 -14.38
N ASN A 150 16.75 -19.42 -14.88
CA ASN A 150 18.05 -18.75 -14.78
C ASN A 150 17.89 -17.33 -15.33
N ALA A 151 17.77 -16.35 -14.43
CA ALA A 151 17.13 -15.09 -14.77
C ALA A 151 17.85 -14.53 -15.98
N VAL A 152 17.15 -14.43 -17.12
CA VAL A 152 17.71 -13.82 -18.31
C VAL A 152 17.85 -12.33 -17.98
N ILE A 153 19.00 -11.97 -17.41
CA ILE A 153 19.38 -10.61 -17.03
C ILE A 153 19.24 -9.69 -18.25
N ARG A 154 19.56 -10.22 -19.44
CA ARG A 154 19.44 -9.47 -20.69
C ARG A 154 19.30 -10.39 -21.89
N HIS A 155 18.40 -10.02 -22.81
CA HIS A 155 18.30 -10.64 -24.12
C HIS A 155 18.40 -9.57 -25.21
N HIS A 156 19.29 -9.77 -26.17
CA HIS A 156 19.45 -8.91 -27.34
C HIS A 156 19.52 -9.75 -28.61
N ARG A 157 18.69 -9.44 -29.61
CA ARG A 157 18.61 -10.20 -30.86
C ARG A 157 18.67 -9.28 -32.08
N THR A 158 19.44 -9.70 -33.06
CA THR A 158 19.52 -9.14 -34.42
C THR A 158 19.25 -10.28 -35.43
N PRO A 159 19.16 -9.99 -36.75
CA PRO A 159 19.09 -11.04 -37.77
C PRO A 159 20.30 -11.97 -37.80
N ASN A 160 21.45 -11.52 -37.30
CA ASN A 160 22.72 -12.22 -37.42
C ASN A 160 23.14 -12.94 -36.13
N PHE A 161 22.65 -12.49 -34.97
CA PHE A 161 23.00 -13.12 -33.69
C PHE A 161 21.98 -12.83 -32.59
N ALA A 162 22.02 -13.66 -31.53
CA ALA A 162 21.34 -13.43 -30.28
C ALA A 162 22.34 -13.53 -29.11
N VAL A 163 22.19 -12.64 -28.13
CA VAL A 163 22.93 -12.65 -26.86
C VAL A 163 21.92 -12.80 -25.73
N THR A 164 22.09 -13.86 -24.95
CA THR A 164 21.34 -14.12 -23.71
C THR A 164 22.33 -14.09 -22.56
N ILE A 165 22.10 -13.21 -21.60
CA ILE A 165 22.85 -13.14 -20.35
C ILE A 165 21.97 -13.75 -19.29
N THR A 166 22.43 -14.82 -18.64
CA THR A 166 21.73 -15.49 -17.55
C THR A 166 22.59 -15.49 -16.30
N GLU A 167 21.95 -15.33 -15.15
CA GLU A 167 22.61 -15.64 -13.88
C GLU A 167 22.76 -17.16 -13.75
N VAL A 168 23.94 -17.61 -13.32
CA VAL A 168 24.23 -19.03 -13.08
C VAL A 168 24.84 -19.16 -11.69
N GLU A 169 24.28 -20.05 -10.86
CA GLU A 169 24.92 -20.42 -9.61
C GLU A 169 26.30 -21.06 -9.91
N PRO A 170 27.35 -20.69 -9.17
CA PRO A 170 28.66 -21.31 -9.34
C PRO A 170 28.57 -22.80 -8.99
N VAL A 171 28.91 -23.66 -9.95
CA VAL A 171 28.92 -25.11 -9.76
C VAL A 171 30.09 -25.51 -8.85
N GLY A 172 29.78 -25.73 -7.57
CA GLY A 172 30.60 -26.55 -6.66
C GLY A 172 31.86 -25.91 -6.09
N GLY A 173 31.78 -25.52 -4.82
CA GLY A 173 32.93 -25.35 -3.93
C GLY A 173 32.85 -26.28 -2.73
N TYR A 174 32.68 -27.60 -2.95
CA TYR A 174 32.97 -28.57 -1.89
C TYR A 174 34.48 -28.82 -1.86
N GLY A 175 35.10 -28.42 -0.75
CA GLY A 175 36.34 -28.97 -0.24
C GLY A 175 37.59 -28.15 -0.52
N LEU A 176 38.05 -27.40 0.48
CA LEU A 176 39.41 -27.54 1.03
C LEU A 176 39.33 -27.34 2.55
N THR A 177 40.04 -28.23 3.23
CA THR A 177 40.19 -28.48 4.67
C THR A 177 40.33 -27.25 5.57
#